data_AF-A0A131Z500-F1
#
_entry.id   AF-A0A131Z500-F1
#
_cell.length_a   1.000
_cell.length_b   1.000
_cell.length_c   1.000
_cell.angle_alpha   90.00
_cell.angle_beta   90.00
_cell.angle_gamma   90.00
#
_symmetry.space_group_name_H-M   'P 1'
#
loop_
_entity.id
_entity.type
_entity.pdbx_description
1 polymer ?
#
loop_
_entity_poly.entity_id
_entity_poly.type
_entity_poly.pdbx_seq_one_letter_code
_entity_poly.pdbx_strand_id
1 'polypeptide(L)'
;MALLLRRNLLPRLANFYKVTRSAGASISTTPKNKEVPTTTATVPDTVGRPPVTAADFADTKPRYWMSFGYSDEDYYEDSDAHHTLMFTGITVVACVSVVLFMYAPDFKDVDWVAREALLELERREKLGLPLVDPNLIDPSRIVLPPEEELEDFEIIL
;
A
#
# COMPACT_ATOMS: atom_id res chain seq x y z
N MET A 1 -10.95 31.23 -1.26
CA MET A 1 -10.69 30.92 0.17
C MET A 1 -11.90 30.23 0.83
N ALA A 2 -12.44 29.14 0.27
CA ALA A 2 -13.69 28.53 0.78
C ALA A 2 -13.62 27.02 1.03
N LEU A 3 -12.44 26.38 0.91
CA LEU A 3 -12.27 24.94 1.16
C LEU A 3 -11.88 24.60 2.60
N LEU A 4 -11.62 25.60 3.46
CA LEU A 4 -11.15 25.42 4.84
C LEU A 4 -12.28 25.28 5.88
N LEU A 5 -13.55 25.34 5.47
CA LEU A 5 -14.72 25.30 6.36
C LEU A 5 -15.44 23.94 6.41
N ARG A 6 -14.86 22.87 5.85
CA ARG A 6 -15.34 21.51 6.12
C ARG A 6 -14.85 21.09 7.51
N ARG A 7 -15.78 21.16 8.48
CA ARG A 7 -15.64 20.86 9.92
C ARG A 7 -15.03 19.47 10.27
N ASN A 8 -14.80 18.61 9.27
CA ASN A 8 -14.30 17.24 9.43
C ASN A 8 -12.84 17.03 8.97
N LEU A 9 -12.12 18.06 8.51
CA LEU A 9 -10.71 17.93 8.12
C LEU A 9 -9.71 18.29 9.23
N LEU A 10 -10.12 19.14 10.18
CA LEU A 10 -9.28 19.55 11.32
C LEU A 10 -8.77 18.39 12.18
N PRO A 11 -9.57 17.37 12.56
CA PRO A 11 -9.05 16.24 13.33
C PRO A 11 -8.13 15.32 12.50
N ARG A 12 -8.29 15.29 11.17
CA ARG A 12 -7.41 14.51 10.27
C ARG A 12 -6.04 15.18 10.09
N LEU A 13 -5.98 16.51 10.02
CA LEU A 13 -4.71 17.25 9.96
C LEU A 13 -3.94 17.21 11.28
N ALA A 14 -4.63 17.26 12.43
CA ALA A 14 -4.00 17.12 13.74
C ALA A 14 -3.33 15.74 13.94
N ASN A 15 -3.89 14.68 13.35
CA ASN A 15 -3.28 13.35 13.37
C ASN A 15 -2.04 13.25 12.48
N PHE A 16 -2.01 13.91 11.31
CA PHE A 16 -0.81 13.93 10.46
C PHE A 16 0.39 14.61 11.15
N TYR A 17 0.15 15.66 11.94
CA TYR A 17 1.22 16.35 12.68
C TYR A 17 1.78 15.52 13.85
N LYS A 18 0.97 14.64 14.47
CA LYS A 18 1.46 13.71 15.50
C LYS A 18 2.27 12.56 14.93
N VAL A 19 1.92 12.07 13.73
CA VAL A 19 2.61 10.94 13.08
C VAL A 19 3.97 11.34 12.49
N THR A 20 4.16 12.61 12.12
CA THR A 20 5.41 13.11 11.52
C THR A 20 6.49 13.54 12.52
N ARG A 21 6.24 13.46 13.83
CA ARG A 21 7.09 14.12 14.85
C ARG A 21 8.21 13.29 15.47
N SER A 22 8.59 12.13 14.95
CA SER A 22 9.73 11.37 15.54
C SER A 22 10.67 10.66 14.56
N ALA A 23 10.93 11.21 13.38
CA ALA A 23 12.02 10.72 12.51
C ALA A 23 13.17 11.72 12.32
N GLY A 24 13.26 12.74 13.19
CA GLY A 24 14.44 13.60 13.27
C GLY A 24 15.41 13.05 14.31
N ALA A 25 16.31 12.14 13.92
CA ALA A 25 17.50 11.88 14.73
C ALA A 25 18.42 13.10 14.60
N SER A 26 18.40 13.98 15.59
CA SER A 26 19.34 15.10 15.67
C SER A 26 20.75 14.56 15.88
N ILE A 27 21.50 14.34 14.80
CA ILE A 27 22.93 13.99 14.90
C ILE A 27 23.66 15.26 15.33
N SER A 28 23.97 15.34 16.62
CA SER A 28 24.85 16.35 17.18
C SER A 28 26.23 16.21 16.52
N THR A 29 26.63 17.16 15.68
CA THR A 29 27.98 17.21 15.14
C THR A 29 28.94 17.76 16.20
N THR A 30 29.25 16.94 17.20
CA THR A 30 30.35 17.24 18.12
C THR A 30 31.69 17.12 17.39
N PRO A 31 32.65 18.04 17.62
CA PRO A 31 33.97 17.93 17.02
C PRO A 31 34.63 16.61 17.49
N LYS A 32 35.27 15.91 16.54
CA LYS A 32 35.82 14.53 16.58
C LYS A 32 36.68 14.11 17.79
N ASN A 33 36.92 14.97 18.77
CA ASN A 33 37.90 14.75 19.84
C ASN A 33 37.28 14.39 21.20
N LYS A 34 35.97 14.12 21.29
CA LYS A 34 35.27 13.96 22.58
C LYS A 34 34.40 12.70 22.71
N GLU A 35 34.74 11.62 22.03
CA GLU A 35 34.10 10.33 22.26
C GLU A 35 34.91 9.47 23.23
N VAL A 36 34.79 9.77 24.53
CA VAL A 36 35.11 8.81 25.60
C VAL A 36 34.10 9.00 26.74
N PRO A 37 33.12 8.11 26.92
CA PRO A 37 32.58 7.88 28.24
C PRO A 37 33.60 7.03 29.00
N THR A 38 34.36 7.66 29.90
CA THR A 38 35.07 6.95 30.95
C THR A 38 34.02 6.40 31.90
N THR A 39 33.51 5.21 31.59
CA THR A 39 32.84 4.35 32.56
C THR A 39 33.50 3.00 32.51
N THR A 40 34.14 2.67 33.62
CA THR A 40 34.74 1.38 33.95
C THR A 40 33.69 0.28 33.88
N ALA A 41 33.43 -0.22 32.68
CA ALA A 41 32.72 -1.46 32.42
C ALA A 41 33.19 -1.92 31.04
N THR A 42 33.62 -3.18 30.96
CA THR A 42 34.10 -3.90 29.77
C THR A 42 33.54 -3.32 28.47
N VAL A 43 34.36 -2.57 27.75
CA VAL A 43 34.04 -2.09 26.40
C VAL A 43 33.91 -3.35 25.55
N PRO A 44 32.74 -3.66 24.98
CA PRO A 44 32.67 -4.72 23.98
C PRO A 44 33.60 -4.32 22.84
N ASP A 45 34.36 -5.27 22.27
CA ASP A 45 35.28 -5.07 21.13
C ASP A 45 34.61 -4.44 19.87
N THR A 46 33.34 -4.09 19.96
CA THR A 46 32.51 -3.46 18.92
C THR A 46 32.66 -1.93 18.83
N VAL A 47 33.43 -1.28 19.71
CA VAL A 47 33.75 0.16 19.58
C VAL A 47 35.18 0.32 19.05
N GLY A 48 35.29 0.54 17.74
CA GLY A 48 36.50 0.37 16.94
C GLY A 48 37.75 1.04 17.51
N ARG A 49 38.75 0.22 17.80
CA ARG A 49 40.15 0.64 17.97
C ARG A 49 40.63 1.32 16.69
N PRO A 50 41.49 2.36 16.73
CA PRO A 50 42.17 2.80 15.51
C PRO A 50 42.95 1.62 14.91
N PRO A 51 42.98 1.46 13.57
CA PRO A 51 43.72 0.37 12.94
C PRO A 51 45.21 0.49 13.31
N VAL A 52 45.77 -0.57 13.87
CA VAL A 52 47.19 -0.61 14.28
C VAL A 52 47.95 -1.63 13.45
N THR A 53 47.28 -2.71 13.05
CA THR A 53 47.88 -3.80 12.28
C THR A 53 47.65 -3.63 10.78
N ALA A 54 48.55 -4.19 9.96
CA ALA A 54 48.38 -4.19 8.50
C ALA A 54 47.08 -4.89 8.05
N ALA A 55 46.57 -5.85 8.84
CA ALA A 55 45.29 -6.49 8.59
C ALA A 55 44.11 -5.53 8.84
N ASP A 56 44.19 -4.68 9.87
CA ASP A 56 43.16 -3.67 10.15
C ASP A 56 43.09 -2.60 9.04
N PHE A 57 44.21 -2.32 8.35
CA PHE A 57 44.23 -1.41 7.20
C PHE A 57 43.77 -2.08 5.89
N ALA A 58 43.75 -3.41 5.83
CA ALA A 58 43.22 -4.17 4.71
C ALA A 58 41.70 -4.39 4.83
N ASP A 59 41.13 -4.21 6.03
CA ASP A 59 39.69 -4.23 6.24
C ASP A 59 39.05 -2.98 5.61
N THR A 60 38.11 -3.21 4.69
CA THR A 60 37.38 -2.15 3.99
C THR A 60 36.18 -1.62 4.79
N LYS A 61 35.92 -2.21 5.96
CA LYS A 61 34.83 -1.82 6.87
C LYS A 61 35.01 -0.40 7.42
N PRO A 62 33.97 0.45 7.36
CA PRO A 62 33.97 1.71 8.09
C PRO A 62 34.02 1.46 9.61
N ARG A 63 34.87 2.23 10.33
CA ARG A 63 35.13 2.08 11.78
C ARG A 63 33.87 2.11 12.68
N TYR A 64 32.77 2.72 12.22
CA TYR A 64 31.50 2.83 12.95
C TYR A 64 30.32 2.34 12.10
N TRP A 65 30.53 1.34 11.25
CA TRP A 65 29.44 0.74 10.50
C TRP A 65 28.55 -0.11 11.42
N MET A 66 27.24 0.13 11.34
CA MET A 66 26.18 -0.69 11.90
C MET A 66 25.50 -1.45 10.77
N SER A 67 25.39 -2.78 10.86
CA SER A 67 24.75 -3.60 9.82
C SER A 67 23.25 -3.32 9.72
N PHE A 68 22.73 -3.37 8.49
CA PHE A 68 21.30 -3.33 8.17
C PHE A 68 20.63 -4.69 8.41
N GLY A 69 21.42 -5.75 8.63
CA GLY A 69 20.98 -7.09 8.99
C GLY A 69 20.95 -8.08 7.83
N TYR A 70 21.61 -7.78 6.70
CA TYR A 70 21.78 -8.72 5.60
C TYR A 70 23.11 -9.47 5.66
N SER A 71 24.19 -8.78 6.06
CA SER A 71 25.50 -9.38 6.33
C SER A 71 26.17 -8.70 7.52
N ASP A 72 26.69 -9.49 8.46
CA ASP A 72 27.43 -8.99 9.62
C ASP A 72 28.95 -8.92 9.34
N GLU A 73 29.41 -9.55 8.26
CA GLU A 73 30.82 -9.72 7.92
C GLU A 73 31.28 -8.70 6.86
N ASP A 74 30.51 -8.50 5.78
CA ASP A 74 30.88 -7.62 4.66
C ASP A 74 30.00 -6.36 4.58
N TYR A 75 30.64 -5.19 4.64
CA TYR A 75 30.00 -3.88 4.53
C TYR A 75 29.34 -3.63 3.18
N TYR A 76 30.03 -3.99 2.10
CA TYR A 76 29.56 -3.67 0.75
C TYR A 76 28.36 -4.53 0.40
N GLU A 77 28.41 -5.81 0.74
CA GLU A 77 27.29 -6.72 0.53
C GLU A 77 26.04 -6.27 1.31
N ASP A 78 26.18 -5.94 2.59
CA ASP A 78 25.06 -5.49 3.42
C ASP A 78 24.45 -4.17 2.91
N SER A 79 25.30 -3.22 2.54
CA SER A 79 24.87 -1.93 1.97
C SER A 79 24.19 -2.11 0.62
N ASP A 80 24.80 -2.83 -0.32
CA ASP A 80 24.27 -3.00 -1.68
C ASP A 80 22.95 -3.79 -1.67
N ALA A 81 22.85 -4.83 -0.84
CA ALA A 81 21.63 -5.59 -0.65
C ALA A 81 20.50 -4.71 -0.10
N HIS A 82 20.78 -3.88 0.92
CA HIS A 82 19.79 -2.98 1.50
C HIS A 82 19.27 -1.97 0.49
N HIS A 83 20.17 -1.27 -0.21
CA HIS A 83 19.78 -0.25 -1.19
C HIS A 83 19.02 -0.85 -2.36
N THR A 84 19.46 -2.02 -2.85
CA THR A 84 18.80 -2.73 -3.95
C THR A 84 17.40 -3.18 -3.56
N LEU A 85 17.22 -3.74 -2.36
CA LEU A 85 15.92 -4.19 -1.88
C LEU A 85 14.96 -3.01 -1.64
N MET A 86 15.44 -1.93 -1.02
CA MET A 86 14.59 -0.77 -0.74
C MET A 86 14.18 -0.06 -2.01
N PHE A 87 15.11 0.13 -2.96
CA PHE A 87 14.78 0.70 -4.26
C PHE A 87 13.81 -0.21 -5.03
N THR A 88 14.13 -1.48 -5.19
CA THR A 88 13.29 -2.39 -6.01
C THR A 88 11.93 -2.65 -5.36
N GLY A 89 11.90 -2.91 -4.05
CA GLY A 89 10.67 -3.21 -3.33
C GLY A 89 9.74 -2.01 -3.19
N ILE A 90 10.26 -0.86 -2.74
CA ILE A 90 9.42 0.32 -2.48
C ILE A 90 9.19 1.09 -3.78
N THR A 91 10.26 1.47 -4.48
CA THR A 91 10.12 2.40 -5.61
C THR A 91 9.62 1.69 -6.87
N VAL A 92 10.17 0.52 -7.21
CA VAL A 92 9.75 -0.18 -8.42
C VAL A 92 8.45 -0.93 -8.16
N VAL A 93 8.43 -1.91 -7.25
CA VAL A 93 7.25 -2.76 -7.07
C VAL A 93 6.07 -1.97 -6.49
N ALA A 94 6.25 -1.25 -5.38
CA ALA A 94 5.11 -0.57 -4.76
C ALA A 94 4.59 0.62 -5.60
N CYS A 95 5.45 1.52 -6.10
CA CYS A 95 4.95 2.66 -6.88
C CYS A 95 4.41 2.24 -8.26
N VAL A 96 5.10 1.34 -8.99
CA VAL A 96 4.61 0.91 -10.31
C VAL A 96 3.33 0.10 -10.18
N SER A 97 3.21 -0.78 -9.19
CA SER A 97 1.95 -1.53 -8.98
C SER A 97 0.78 -0.59 -8.68
N VAL A 98 0.97 0.43 -7.84
CA VAL A 98 -0.08 1.43 -7.58
C VAL A 98 -0.53 2.12 -8.87
N VAL A 99 0.40 2.54 -9.72
CA VAL A 99 0.06 3.14 -11.02
C VAL A 99 -0.71 2.14 -11.89
N LEU A 100 -0.24 0.90 -12.00
CA LEU A 100 -0.91 -0.14 -12.78
C LEU A 100 -2.33 -0.42 -12.27
N PHE A 101 -2.54 -0.48 -10.97
CA PHE A 101 -3.88 -0.69 -10.39
C PHE A 101 -4.79 0.52 -10.57
N MET A 102 -4.26 1.75 -10.52
CA MET A 102 -5.05 2.97 -10.73
C MET A 102 -5.52 3.14 -12.17
N TYR A 103 -4.70 2.72 -13.13
CA TYR A 103 -4.99 2.82 -14.56
C TYR A 103 -5.37 1.47 -15.20
N ALA A 104 -5.65 0.47 -14.37
CA ALA A 104 -6.13 -0.80 -14.86
C ALA A 104 -7.46 -0.60 -15.59
N PRO A 105 -7.72 -1.37 -16.66
CA PRO A 105 -9.02 -1.34 -17.31
C PRO A 105 -10.12 -1.74 -16.32
N ASP A 106 -11.33 -1.30 -16.59
CA ASP A 106 -12.49 -1.55 -15.74
C ASP A 106 -12.75 -3.06 -15.59
N PHE A 107 -12.30 -3.64 -14.47
CA PHE A 107 -12.34 -5.09 -14.24
C PHE A 107 -13.74 -5.66 -14.09
N LYS A 108 -14.73 -4.82 -13.78
CA LYS A 108 -16.11 -5.25 -13.54
C LYS A 108 -17.09 -4.59 -14.50
N ASP A 109 -16.56 -3.94 -15.56
CA ASP A 109 -17.35 -3.21 -16.53
C ASP A 109 -18.34 -2.20 -15.88
N VAL A 110 -18.01 -1.65 -14.71
CA VAL A 110 -18.89 -0.74 -13.95
C VAL A 110 -19.18 0.54 -14.74
N ASP A 111 -18.16 1.11 -15.37
CA ASP A 111 -18.28 2.32 -16.19
C ASP A 111 -19.07 2.02 -17.47
N TRP A 112 -18.87 0.82 -18.03
CA TRP A 112 -19.65 0.36 -19.18
C TRP A 112 -21.12 0.16 -18.82
N VAL A 113 -21.43 -0.53 -17.72
CA VAL A 113 -22.80 -0.76 -17.24
C VAL A 113 -23.49 0.56 -16.93
N ALA A 114 -22.82 1.50 -16.27
CA ALA A 114 -23.38 2.80 -15.97
C ALA A 114 -23.71 3.59 -17.25
N ARG A 115 -22.82 3.55 -18.25
CA ARG A 115 -23.06 4.19 -19.54
C ARG A 115 -24.20 3.54 -20.32
N GLU A 116 -24.23 2.21 -20.39
CA GLU A 116 -25.27 1.47 -21.13
C GLU A 116 -26.64 1.64 -20.48
N ALA A 117 -26.70 1.63 -19.15
CA ALA A 117 -27.93 1.87 -18.40
C ALA A 117 -28.52 3.26 -18.71
N LEU A 118 -27.70 4.30 -18.78
CA LEU A 118 -28.16 5.65 -19.14
C LEU A 118 -28.74 5.71 -20.56
N LEU A 119 -28.08 5.05 -21.52
CA LEU A 119 -28.56 4.99 -22.91
C LEU A 119 -29.88 4.24 -23.03
N GLU A 120 -30.03 3.14 -22.30
CA GLU A 120 -31.26 2.33 -22.32
C GLU A 120 -32.42 3.06 -21.64
N LEU A 121 -32.18 3.77 -20.53
CA LEU A 121 -33.20 4.63 -19.90
C LEU A 121 -33.70 5.71 -20.87
N GLU A 122 -32.80 6.40 -21.57
CA GLU A 122 -33.18 7.43 -22.54
C GLU A 122 -34.04 6.85 -23.69
N ARG A 123 -33.71 5.65 -24.18
CA ARG A 123 -34.50 4.95 -25.21
C ARG A 123 -35.90 4.62 -24.70
N ARG A 124 -36.03 4.12 -23.47
CA ARG A 124 -37.32 3.75 -22.87
C ARG A 124 -38.19 4.96 -22.58
N GLU A 125 -37.60 6.04 -22.10
CA GLU A 125 -38.31 7.31 -21.86
C GLU A 125 -38.88 7.88 -23.17
N LYS A 126 -38.12 7.85 -24.27
CA LYS A 126 -38.60 8.29 -25.60
C LYS A 126 -39.77 7.47 -26.12
N LEU A 127 -39.81 6.17 -25.79
CA LEU A 127 -40.90 5.28 -26.16
C LEU A 127 -42.07 5.32 -25.16
N GLY A 128 -41.93 6.01 -24.02
CA GLY A 128 -42.94 6.07 -22.97
C GLY A 128 -43.12 4.76 -22.19
N LEU A 129 -42.14 3.86 -22.22
CA LEU A 129 -42.16 2.59 -21.48
C LEU A 129 -41.76 2.80 -20.00
N PRO A 130 -42.12 1.85 -19.11
CA PRO A 130 -41.56 1.83 -17.76
C PRO A 130 -40.02 1.74 -17.80
N LEU A 131 -39.37 2.41 -16.84
CA LEU A 131 -37.91 2.49 -16.74
C LEU A 131 -37.26 1.10 -16.68
N VAL A 132 -37.82 0.21 -15.87
CA VAL A 132 -37.38 -1.18 -15.73
C VAL A 132 -38.61 -2.08 -15.84
N ASP A 133 -38.49 -3.13 -16.64
CA ASP A 133 -39.54 -4.14 -16.77
C ASP A 133 -39.41 -5.11 -15.59
N PRO A 134 -40.48 -5.36 -14.81
CA PRO A 134 -40.48 -6.39 -13.79
C PRO A 134 -40.17 -7.79 -14.34
N ASN A 135 -40.57 -8.06 -15.57
CA ASN A 135 -40.35 -9.35 -16.22
C ASN A 135 -39.10 -9.28 -17.10
N LEU A 136 -38.00 -9.90 -16.65
CA LEU A 136 -36.79 -10.01 -17.47
C LEU A 136 -37.02 -10.85 -18.72
N ILE A 137 -37.88 -11.87 -18.61
CA ILE A 137 -38.23 -12.80 -19.69
C ILE A 137 -39.68 -12.54 -20.07
N ASP A 138 -39.95 -12.47 -21.37
CA ASP A 138 -41.31 -12.39 -21.89
C ASP A 138 -42.11 -13.62 -21.41
N PRO A 139 -43.23 -13.43 -20.67
CA PRO A 139 -44.02 -14.53 -20.12
C PRO A 139 -44.56 -15.47 -21.21
N SER A 140 -44.68 -15.00 -22.46
CA SER A 140 -45.09 -15.86 -23.57
C SER A 140 -44.06 -16.94 -23.93
N ARG A 141 -42.80 -16.78 -23.51
CA ARG A 141 -41.72 -17.76 -23.71
C ARG A 141 -41.63 -18.77 -22.57
N ILE A 142 -42.37 -18.56 -21.49
CA ILE A 142 -42.38 -19.44 -20.33
C ILE A 142 -43.53 -20.42 -20.50
N VAL A 143 -43.21 -21.69 -20.76
CA VAL A 143 -44.20 -22.78 -20.74
C VAL A 143 -44.29 -23.28 -19.30
N LEU A 144 -45.40 -22.97 -18.64
CA LEU A 144 -45.70 -23.51 -17.32
C LEU A 144 -46.24 -24.94 -17.46
N PRO A 145 -45.84 -25.88 -16.58
CA PRO A 145 -46.45 -27.21 -16.52
C PRO A 145 -47.96 -27.10 -16.25
N PRO A 146 -48.78 -28.03 -16.77
CA PRO A 146 -50.20 -28.07 -16.48
C PRO A 146 -50.46 -28.39 -14.99
N GLU A 147 -51.55 -27.87 -14.44
CA GLU A 147 -51.90 -28.00 -13.01
C GLU A 147 -52.00 -29.45 -12.53
N GLU A 148 -52.35 -30.40 -13.42
CA GLU A 148 -52.42 -31.84 -13.12
C GLU A 148 -51.07 -32.45 -12.70
N GLU A 149 -49.95 -31.91 -13.16
CA GLU A 149 -48.61 -32.34 -12.75
C GLU A 149 -48.14 -31.65 -11.45
N LEU A 150 -48.88 -30.65 -10.95
CA LEU A 150 -48.55 -29.86 -9.76
C LEU A 150 -49.24 -30.34 -8.48
N GLU A 151 -50.27 -31.19 -8.57
CA GLU A 151 -51.05 -31.66 -7.40
C GLU A 151 -50.25 -32.48 -6.38
N ASP A 152 -49.17 -33.15 -6.82
CA ASP A 152 -48.37 -34.04 -5.97
C ASP A 152 -47.27 -33.32 -5.15
N PHE A 153 -47.14 -31.99 -5.29
CA PHE A 153 -46.10 -31.21 -4.60
C PHE A 153 -46.66 -30.45 -3.38
N GLU A 154 -46.11 -30.73 -2.20
CA GLU A 154 -46.43 -29.97 -0.97
C GLU A 154 -45.88 -28.54 -1.07
N ILE A 155 -46.78 -27.55 -1.14
CA ILE A 155 -46.40 -26.13 -1.13
C ILE A 155 -46.03 -25.75 0.31
N ILE A 156 -44.73 -25.65 0.60
CA ILE A 156 -44.22 -25.12 1.87
C ILE A 156 -44.25 -23.59 1.78
N LEU A 157 -45.18 -22.96 2.50
CA LEU A 157 -45.32 -21.50 2.65
C LEU A 157 -44.48 -20.97 3.82
#